data_AF-A0A7R7AQ94-F1
#
_entry.id   AF-A0A7R7AQ94-F1
#
_cell.length_a   1.000
_cell.length_b   1.000
_cell.length_c   1.000
_cell.angle_alpha   90.00
_cell.angle_beta   90.00
_cell.angle_gamma   90.00
#
_symmetry.space_group_name_H-M   'P 1'
#
loop_
_entity.id
_entity.type
_entity.pdbx_description
1 polymer ?
#
loop_
_entity_poly.entity_id
_entity_poly.type
_entity_poly.pdbx_seq_one_letter_code
_entity_poly.pdbx_strand_id
1 'polypeptide(L)'
;MDKNLLSKVDILIVGAGFYGATLAERIATQLGRRVLVIDRRQHIGGNAFTEQDPATGVEIHRYGPHLFHTSNEEVWNYLRAFTGFTTYRHRAFSTYRDKVYPLPINLATICQFFGKRLSPDEARGMITGQAAELGDRPPANLEEKAISLVGRPLYEAFIKGYTAKQWQTDPRELPAQIIARLPVRYTFEDGYFNDRFQGQPVDGYTAIFEKMLAHELIETRLGVDFFDIKPLLPKGLPVVYTGPIDRYFDYSEGELGWRTIDVDLEVMDTPDHQGTAIMNYADETVPYTRVVEFRHFNPERQHKSDKTLVAREYSRFAGRTDEPYYPIDTRRDQAVYRRYLERAAAEKDLHLGGRLGTYRYLDMHQAIGAALKAFETVLEPYFTGRLDSVSRSL
;
A
#
# COMPACT_ATOMS: atom_id res chain seq x y z
N MET A 1 14.00 -22.49 14.50
CA MET A 1 14.65 -22.67 13.19
C MET A 1 15.90 -23.54 13.37
N ASP A 2 16.15 -24.52 12.49
CA ASP A 2 17.35 -25.36 12.58
C ASP A 2 18.55 -24.66 11.90
N LYS A 3 19.72 -24.63 12.56
CA LYS A 3 20.97 -24.10 12.00
C LYS A 3 21.37 -24.79 10.69
N ASN A 4 21.01 -26.06 10.54
CA ASN A 4 21.30 -26.85 9.35
C ASN A 4 20.61 -26.30 8.09
N LEU A 5 19.39 -25.76 8.24
CA LEU A 5 18.68 -25.12 7.14
C LEU A 5 19.39 -23.82 6.70
N LEU A 6 19.75 -22.96 7.66
CA LEU A 6 20.38 -21.68 7.37
C LEU A 6 21.73 -21.83 6.66
N SER A 7 22.46 -22.92 6.90
CA SER A 7 23.71 -23.23 6.19
C SER A 7 23.53 -23.74 4.75
N LYS A 8 22.30 -24.07 4.34
CA LYS A 8 22.00 -24.66 3.03
C LYS A 8 21.37 -23.67 2.05
N VAL A 9 21.03 -22.47 2.48
CA VAL A 9 20.42 -21.46 1.59
C VAL A 9 21.46 -20.46 1.13
N ASP A 10 21.24 -19.92 -0.07
CA ASP A 10 22.15 -18.95 -0.69
C ASP A 10 21.75 -17.52 -0.33
N ILE A 11 20.49 -17.31 0.10
CA ILE A 11 19.96 -16.02 0.55
C ILE A 11 18.77 -16.18 1.51
N LEU A 12 18.65 -15.27 2.47
CA LEU A 12 17.48 -15.11 3.33
C LEU A 12 16.66 -13.89 2.88
N ILE A 13 15.35 -14.05 2.77
CA ILE A 13 14.40 -12.97 2.54
C ILE A 13 13.45 -12.86 3.74
N VAL A 14 13.43 -11.68 4.36
CA VAL A 14 12.59 -11.38 5.51
C VAL A 14 11.36 -10.60 5.05
N GLY A 15 10.20 -11.25 5.18
CA GLY A 15 8.88 -10.76 4.77
C GLY A 15 8.40 -11.42 3.49
N ALA A 16 7.21 -12.02 3.54
CA ALA A 16 6.57 -12.72 2.43
C ALA A 16 5.55 -11.84 1.68
N GLY A 17 5.69 -10.51 1.75
CA GLY A 17 4.91 -9.57 0.93
C GLY A 17 5.41 -9.48 -0.52
N PHE A 18 4.75 -8.66 -1.35
CA PHE A 18 5.06 -8.55 -2.79
C PHE A 18 6.54 -8.34 -3.12
N TYR A 19 7.22 -7.48 -2.37
CA TYR A 19 8.64 -7.23 -2.61
C TYR A 19 9.50 -8.49 -2.39
N GLY A 20 9.33 -9.14 -1.24
CA GLY A 20 10.08 -10.35 -0.88
C GLY A 20 9.73 -11.54 -1.77
N ALA A 21 8.45 -11.76 -2.04
CA ALA A 21 7.99 -12.84 -2.92
C ALA A 21 8.48 -12.67 -4.36
N THR A 22 8.49 -11.44 -4.89
CA THR A 22 9.02 -11.15 -6.24
C THR A 22 10.50 -11.47 -6.32
N LEU A 23 11.29 -11.04 -5.32
CA LEU A 23 12.72 -11.36 -5.28
C LEU A 23 12.96 -12.85 -5.11
N ALA A 24 12.22 -13.53 -4.23
CA ALA A 24 12.34 -14.97 -4.02
C ALA A 24 12.13 -15.74 -5.32
N GLU A 25 11.04 -15.42 -6.02
CA GLU A 25 10.67 -16.05 -7.27
C GLU A 25 11.72 -15.79 -8.36
N ARG A 26 12.14 -14.53 -8.57
CA ARG A 26 13.16 -14.20 -9.58
C ARG A 26 14.51 -14.85 -9.27
N ILE A 27 14.97 -14.82 -8.02
CA ILE A 27 16.25 -15.41 -7.62
C ILE A 27 16.24 -16.94 -7.83
N ALA A 28 15.15 -17.61 -7.46
CA ALA A 28 15.02 -19.05 -7.64
C ALA A 28 14.94 -19.43 -9.13
N THR A 29 14.08 -18.78 -9.92
CA THR A 29 13.80 -19.19 -11.30
C THR A 29 14.85 -18.72 -12.31
N GLN A 30 15.46 -17.55 -12.10
CA GLN A 30 16.42 -16.98 -13.05
C GLN A 30 17.88 -17.30 -12.69
N LEU A 31 18.19 -17.47 -11.40
CA LEU A 31 19.58 -17.67 -10.93
C LEU A 31 19.82 -19.07 -10.35
N GLY A 32 18.79 -19.90 -10.19
CA GLY A 32 18.91 -21.25 -9.65
C GLY A 32 19.44 -21.28 -8.20
N ARG A 33 19.15 -20.24 -7.41
CA ARG A 33 19.63 -20.11 -6.02
C ARG A 33 18.57 -20.58 -5.03
N ARG A 34 19.02 -21.16 -3.91
CA ARG A 34 18.16 -21.59 -2.80
C ARG A 34 17.82 -20.39 -1.92
N VAL A 35 16.53 -20.12 -1.78
CA VAL A 35 15.98 -18.98 -1.06
C VAL A 35 15.23 -19.46 0.16
N LEU A 36 15.55 -18.93 1.34
CA LEU A 36 14.68 -19.03 2.51
C LEU A 36 13.85 -17.74 2.62
N VAL A 37 12.53 -17.86 2.57
CA VAL A 37 11.60 -16.77 2.89
C VAL A 37 11.07 -17.00 4.29
N ILE A 38 11.20 -16.00 5.17
CA ILE A 38 10.57 -16.03 6.49
C ILE A 38 9.53 -14.91 6.62
N ASP A 39 8.49 -15.15 7.40
CA ASP A 39 7.56 -14.12 7.84
C ASP A 39 7.17 -14.35 9.29
N ARG A 40 7.06 -13.27 10.07
CA ARG A 40 6.58 -13.34 11.46
C ARG A 40 5.09 -13.69 11.53
N ARG A 41 4.34 -13.39 10.47
CA ARG A 41 2.92 -13.71 10.36
C ARG A 41 2.73 -15.19 10.05
N GLN A 42 1.53 -15.69 10.33
CA GLN A 42 1.14 -17.08 10.06
C GLN A 42 0.66 -17.30 8.62
N HIS A 43 0.88 -16.34 7.73
CA HIS A 43 0.47 -16.39 6.33
C HIS A 43 1.45 -15.61 5.45
N ILE A 44 1.42 -15.91 4.15
CA ILE A 44 2.14 -15.18 3.11
C ILE A 44 1.36 -13.93 2.66
N GLY A 45 1.96 -13.09 1.81
CA GLY A 45 1.30 -11.97 1.15
C GLY A 45 1.39 -10.63 1.88
N GLY A 46 1.91 -10.60 3.10
CA GLY A 46 1.98 -9.37 3.90
C GLY A 46 0.58 -8.75 4.07
N ASN A 47 0.45 -7.44 3.83
CA ASN A 47 -0.85 -6.77 3.93
C ASN A 47 -1.81 -7.14 2.79
N ALA A 48 -1.31 -7.63 1.65
CA ALA A 48 -2.15 -8.04 0.54
C ALA A 48 -2.80 -9.43 0.75
N PHE A 49 -2.54 -10.08 1.88
CA PHE A 49 -3.18 -11.35 2.23
C PHE A 49 -4.71 -11.25 2.21
N THR A 50 -5.33 -12.21 1.53
CA THR A 50 -6.77 -12.39 1.54
C THR A 50 -7.17 -13.79 1.99
N GLU A 51 -8.36 -13.90 2.55
CA GLU A 51 -8.94 -15.16 3.01
C GLU A 51 -10.44 -15.16 2.76
N GLN A 52 -11.08 -16.32 2.88
CA GLN A 52 -12.54 -16.40 2.82
C GLN A 52 -13.11 -16.18 4.21
N ASP A 53 -14.09 -15.28 4.33
CA ASP A 53 -14.85 -15.14 5.56
C ASP A 53 -15.71 -16.39 5.80
N PRO A 54 -15.59 -17.07 6.95
CA PRO A 54 -16.34 -18.30 7.21
C PRO A 54 -17.87 -18.13 7.24
N ALA A 55 -18.36 -16.94 7.60
CA ALA A 55 -19.79 -16.68 7.74
C ALA A 55 -20.49 -16.39 6.40
N THR A 56 -19.82 -15.67 5.51
CA THR A 56 -20.41 -15.18 4.25
C THR A 56 -19.82 -15.85 3.00
N GLY A 57 -18.63 -16.47 3.12
CA GLY A 57 -17.86 -17.01 1.99
C GLY A 57 -17.33 -15.94 1.04
N VAL A 58 -17.30 -14.68 1.46
CA VAL A 58 -16.74 -13.55 0.70
C VAL A 58 -15.24 -13.49 0.91
N GLU A 59 -14.47 -13.19 -0.13
CA GLU A 59 -13.04 -12.92 0.01
C GLU A 59 -12.83 -11.60 0.74
N ILE A 60 -12.11 -11.63 1.86
CA ILE A 60 -11.81 -10.48 2.69
C ILE A 60 -10.33 -10.14 2.63
N HIS A 61 -10.05 -8.84 2.75
CA HIS A 61 -8.70 -8.34 2.90
C HIS A 61 -8.46 -8.02 4.38
N ARG A 62 -7.71 -8.90 5.07
CA ARG A 62 -7.51 -8.80 6.52
C ARG A 62 -6.90 -7.47 6.95
N TYR A 63 -6.07 -6.87 6.10
CA TYR A 63 -5.29 -5.68 6.41
C TYR A 63 -5.73 -4.45 5.59
N GLY A 64 -7.03 -4.33 5.35
CA GLY A 64 -7.62 -3.24 4.55
C GLY A 64 -7.65 -3.54 3.05
N PRO A 65 -8.44 -2.79 2.27
CA PRO A 65 -8.72 -3.10 0.88
C PRO A 65 -7.49 -2.93 0.00
N HIS A 66 -7.21 -3.94 -0.83
CA HIS A 66 -6.14 -3.89 -1.83
C HIS A 66 -6.75 -3.91 -3.23
N LEU A 67 -6.28 -2.99 -4.08
CA LEU A 67 -6.79 -2.76 -5.42
C LEU A 67 -5.59 -2.78 -6.36
N PHE A 68 -5.53 -3.74 -7.28
CA PHE A 68 -4.41 -3.79 -8.22
C PHE A 68 -4.66 -2.84 -9.40
N HIS A 69 -3.72 -1.93 -9.61
CA HIS A 69 -3.69 -1.00 -10.73
C HIS A 69 -2.23 -0.73 -11.11
N THR A 70 -1.95 -0.55 -12.40
CA THR A 70 -0.63 -0.17 -12.91
C THR A 70 -0.71 0.29 -14.36
N SER A 71 0.15 1.24 -14.74
CA SER A 71 0.44 1.55 -16.15
C SER A 71 1.74 0.94 -16.63
N ASN A 72 2.51 0.30 -15.73
CA ASN A 72 3.73 -0.41 -16.08
C ASN A 72 3.37 -1.81 -16.63
N GLU A 73 3.61 -1.97 -17.94
CA GLU A 73 3.31 -3.20 -18.68
C GLU A 73 4.20 -4.38 -18.29
N GLU A 74 5.45 -4.14 -17.88
CA GLU A 74 6.36 -5.17 -17.38
C GLU A 74 5.81 -5.78 -16.08
N VAL A 75 5.41 -4.94 -15.13
CA VAL A 75 4.81 -5.38 -13.86
C VAL A 75 3.49 -6.11 -14.09
N TRP A 76 2.65 -5.62 -15.01
CA TRP A 76 1.42 -6.30 -15.39
C TRP A 76 1.68 -7.70 -15.95
N ASN A 77 2.60 -7.80 -16.92
CA ASN A 77 2.94 -9.06 -17.56
C ASN A 77 3.59 -10.05 -16.59
N TYR A 78 4.44 -9.57 -15.69
CA TYR A 78 5.01 -10.37 -14.61
C TYR A 78 3.92 -11.00 -13.76
N LEU A 79 2.97 -10.20 -13.26
CA LEU A 79 1.95 -10.70 -12.34
C LEU A 79 0.94 -11.64 -13.02
N ARG A 80 0.68 -11.44 -14.32
CA ARG A 80 -0.17 -12.34 -15.13
C ARG A 80 0.38 -13.77 -15.26
N ALA A 81 1.65 -14.01 -14.99
CA ALA A 81 2.18 -15.37 -14.92
C ALA A 81 1.62 -16.16 -13.73
N PHE A 82 1.12 -15.48 -12.69
CA PHE A 82 0.65 -16.08 -11.46
C PHE A 82 -0.88 -15.98 -11.29
N THR A 83 -1.57 -15.08 -12.01
CA THR A 83 -3.02 -14.95 -11.90
C THR A 83 -3.67 -14.40 -13.17
N GLY A 84 -4.95 -14.74 -13.37
CA GLY A 84 -5.85 -13.93 -14.18
C GLY A 84 -6.33 -12.70 -13.41
N PHE A 85 -6.80 -11.69 -14.12
CA PHE A 85 -7.41 -10.50 -13.54
C PHE A 85 -8.86 -10.36 -14.02
N THR A 86 -9.73 -9.90 -13.11
CA THR A 86 -11.09 -9.47 -13.41
C THR A 86 -11.08 -8.16 -14.19
N THR A 87 -12.25 -7.75 -14.69
CA THR A 87 -12.43 -6.43 -15.34
C THR A 87 -12.75 -5.32 -14.33
N TYR A 88 -12.63 -5.60 -13.03
CA TYR A 88 -12.96 -4.67 -11.96
C TYR A 88 -12.20 -3.35 -12.11
N ARG A 89 -12.95 -2.24 -12.12
CA ARG A 89 -12.41 -0.89 -12.10
C ARG A 89 -12.96 -0.19 -10.87
N HIS A 90 -12.06 0.21 -9.99
CA HIS A 90 -12.47 0.75 -8.71
C HIS A 90 -13.19 2.09 -8.91
N ARG A 91 -14.34 2.21 -8.27
CA ARG A 91 -15.07 3.47 -8.07
C ARG A 91 -15.29 3.61 -6.58
N ALA A 92 -15.13 4.82 -6.09
CA ALA A 92 -15.36 5.13 -4.69
C ALA A 92 -16.35 6.29 -4.58
N PHE A 93 -16.98 6.37 -3.42
CA PHE A 93 -17.83 7.48 -3.05
C PHE A 93 -17.35 8.08 -1.74
N SER A 94 -17.80 9.31 -1.45
CA SER A 94 -17.55 9.99 -0.19
C SER A 94 -18.84 10.59 0.34
N THR A 95 -19.13 10.36 1.63
CA THR A 95 -20.20 11.04 2.33
C THR A 95 -19.70 12.34 2.93
N TYR A 96 -20.45 13.42 2.73
CA TYR A 96 -20.27 14.68 3.44
C TYR A 96 -21.62 15.28 3.80
N ARG A 97 -21.85 15.51 5.10
CA ARG A 97 -23.13 16.02 5.64
C ARG A 97 -24.36 15.27 5.10
N ASP A 98 -24.31 13.95 5.23
CA ASP A 98 -25.38 13.02 4.83
C ASP A 98 -25.72 13.02 3.32
N LYS A 99 -24.77 13.43 2.49
CA LYS A 99 -24.88 13.36 1.02
C LYS A 99 -23.72 12.56 0.46
N VAL A 100 -24.02 11.72 -0.54
CA VAL A 100 -23.04 10.87 -1.23
C VAL A 100 -22.54 11.57 -2.49
N TYR A 101 -21.23 11.64 -2.65
CA TYR A 101 -20.56 12.25 -3.81
C TYR A 101 -19.59 11.26 -4.46
N PRO A 102 -19.41 11.28 -5.79
CA PRO A 102 -18.37 10.52 -6.45
C PRO A 102 -16.96 10.90 -5.95
N LEU A 103 -16.05 9.94 -5.93
CA LEU A 103 -14.64 10.17 -5.63
C LEU A 103 -13.79 9.43 -6.68
N PRO A 104 -12.79 10.08 -7.30
CA PRO A 104 -12.20 11.39 -6.99
C PRO A 104 -13.10 12.58 -7.33
N ILE A 105 -12.76 13.77 -6.79
CA ILE A 105 -13.46 15.02 -7.10
C ILE A 105 -13.41 15.24 -8.62
N ASN A 106 -14.59 15.11 -9.24
CA ASN A 106 -14.78 15.25 -10.67
C ASN A 106 -15.88 16.28 -11.00
N LEU A 107 -16.23 16.46 -12.27
CA LEU A 107 -17.26 17.44 -12.66
C LEU A 107 -18.63 17.14 -12.05
N ALA A 108 -18.97 15.86 -11.87
CA ALA A 108 -20.20 15.43 -11.20
C ALA A 108 -20.22 15.91 -9.74
N THR A 109 -19.10 15.70 -9.03
CA THR A 109 -18.90 16.13 -7.64
C THR A 109 -19.05 17.65 -7.51
N ILE A 110 -18.39 18.40 -8.39
CA ILE A 110 -18.45 19.87 -8.41
C ILE A 110 -19.88 20.33 -8.66
N CYS A 111 -20.55 19.80 -9.69
CA CYS A 111 -21.93 20.17 -10.02
C CYS A 111 -22.90 19.88 -8.85
N GLN A 112 -22.78 18.69 -8.24
CA GLN A 112 -23.62 18.26 -7.13
C GLN A 112 -23.36 19.09 -5.86
N PHE A 113 -22.10 19.38 -5.54
CA PHE A 113 -21.73 20.14 -4.35
C PHE A 113 -22.23 21.58 -4.42
N PHE A 114 -22.09 22.23 -5.57
CA PHE A 114 -22.53 23.61 -5.78
C PHE A 114 -23.99 23.74 -6.22
N GLY A 115 -24.70 22.63 -6.48
CA GLY A 115 -26.08 22.64 -6.95
C GLY A 115 -26.26 23.33 -8.31
N LYS A 116 -25.25 23.23 -9.19
CA LYS A 116 -25.22 23.91 -10.50
C LYS A 116 -24.81 22.94 -11.59
N ARG A 117 -25.41 23.09 -12.78
CA ARG A 117 -24.90 22.45 -14.00
C ARG A 117 -23.76 23.31 -14.54
N LEU A 118 -22.54 22.77 -14.51
CA LEU A 118 -21.34 23.44 -15.02
C LEU A 118 -20.74 22.65 -16.18
N SER A 119 -20.26 23.36 -17.19
CA SER A 119 -19.32 22.84 -18.18
C SER A 119 -17.91 22.70 -17.57
N PRO A 120 -17.00 21.94 -18.20
CA PRO A 120 -15.60 21.86 -17.79
C PRO A 120 -14.92 23.22 -17.62
N ASP A 121 -15.17 24.19 -18.52
CA ASP A 121 -14.56 25.52 -18.47
C ASP A 121 -15.13 26.38 -17.33
N GLU A 122 -16.44 26.34 -17.10
CA GLU A 122 -17.06 27.03 -15.97
C GLU A 122 -16.57 26.48 -14.63
N ALA A 123 -16.43 25.16 -14.51
CA ALA A 123 -15.88 24.52 -13.33
C ALA A 123 -14.41 24.90 -13.11
N ARG A 124 -13.58 24.91 -14.16
CA ARG A 124 -12.17 25.40 -14.08
C ARG A 124 -12.12 26.84 -13.60
N GLY A 125 -12.89 27.74 -14.22
CA GLY A 125 -12.93 29.15 -13.84
C GLY A 125 -13.32 29.36 -12.39
N MET A 126 -14.31 28.60 -11.90
CA MET A 126 -14.75 28.63 -10.50
C MET A 126 -13.64 28.21 -9.53
N ILE A 127 -12.97 27.08 -9.80
CA ILE A 127 -11.92 26.55 -8.93
C ILE A 127 -10.68 27.46 -8.94
N THR A 128 -10.25 27.95 -10.11
CA THR A 128 -9.15 28.91 -10.23
C THR A 128 -9.43 30.17 -9.41
N GLY A 129 -10.66 30.70 -9.46
CA GLY A 129 -11.05 31.84 -8.64
C GLY A 129 -10.96 31.58 -7.13
N GLN A 130 -11.28 30.36 -6.70
CA GLN A 130 -11.18 29.95 -5.29
C GLN A 130 -9.73 29.65 -4.85
N ALA A 131 -8.87 29.20 -5.78
CA ALA A 131 -7.46 28.92 -5.54
C ALA A 131 -6.57 30.18 -5.50
N ALA A 132 -7.10 31.34 -5.94
CA ALA A 132 -6.39 32.62 -6.00
C ALA A 132 -5.84 33.10 -4.65
N GLU A 133 -6.32 32.55 -3.52
CA GLU A 133 -5.80 32.83 -2.18
C GLU A 133 -4.29 32.55 -2.03
N LEU A 134 -3.74 31.62 -2.81
CA LEU A 134 -2.33 31.26 -2.74
C LEU A 134 -1.40 32.18 -3.57
N GLY A 135 -1.95 33.01 -4.46
CA GLY A 135 -1.14 33.78 -5.42
C GLY A 135 -0.26 32.89 -6.30
N ASP A 136 0.93 33.40 -6.68
CA ASP A 136 1.85 32.72 -7.62
C ASP A 136 2.89 31.80 -6.95
N ARG A 137 2.87 31.66 -5.62
CA ARG A 137 3.89 30.84 -4.92
C ARG A 137 3.56 29.35 -4.98
N PRO A 138 4.56 28.45 -4.99
CA PRO A 138 4.32 27.03 -4.89
C PRO A 138 3.73 26.65 -3.52
N PRO A 139 2.84 25.64 -3.46
CA PRO A 139 2.28 25.16 -2.19
C PRO A 139 3.33 24.46 -1.34
N ALA A 140 3.39 24.79 -0.05
CA ALA A 140 4.40 24.30 0.88
C ALA A 140 3.98 23.03 1.65
N ASN A 141 2.68 22.74 1.70
CA ASN A 141 2.09 21.64 2.48
C ASN A 141 0.84 21.06 1.79
N LEU A 142 0.23 20.04 2.41
CA LEU A 142 -0.95 19.35 1.88
C LEU A 142 -2.15 20.30 1.74
N GLU A 143 -2.44 21.13 2.74
CA GLU A 143 -3.56 22.08 2.72
C GLU A 143 -3.48 23.02 1.51
N GLU A 144 -2.36 23.71 1.35
CA GLU A 144 -2.16 24.64 0.24
C GLU A 144 -2.22 23.90 -1.11
N LYS A 145 -1.63 22.71 -1.19
CA LYS A 145 -1.70 21.92 -2.42
C LYS A 145 -3.15 21.51 -2.73
N ALA A 146 -3.92 21.10 -1.74
CA ALA A 146 -5.33 20.75 -1.90
C ALA A 146 -6.17 21.94 -2.37
N ILE A 147 -6.05 23.09 -1.70
CA ILE A 147 -6.76 24.32 -2.07
C ILE A 147 -6.39 24.76 -3.49
N SER A 148 -5.11 24.66 -3.87
CA SER A 148 -4.69 24.99 -5.25
C SER A 148 -5.34 24.09 -6.31
N LEU A 149 -5.76 22.88 -5.95
CA LEU A 149 -6.34 21.90 -6.86
C LEU A 149 -7.88 21.94 -6.91
N VAL A 150 -8.54 22.16 -5.77
CA VAL A 150 -10.01 22.04 -5.65
C VAL A 150 -10.71 23.27 -5.06
N GLY A 151 -9.96 24.31 -4.69
CA GLY A 151 -10.50 25.45 -3.96
C GLY A 151 -10.86 25.12 -2.50
N ARG A 152 -10.97 26.17 -1.68
CA ARG A 152 -11.23 26.05 -0.24
C ARG A 152 -12.51 25.29 0.12
N PRO A 153 -13.68 25.51 -0.52
CA PRO A 153 -14.91 24.83 -0.16
C PRO A 153 -14.85 23.30 -0.31
N LEU A 154 -14.28 22.80 -1.41
CA LEU A 154 -14.14 21.36 -1.63
C LEU A 154 -13.02 20.75 -0.79
N TYR A 155 -11.95 21.52 -0.50
CA TYR A 155 -10.94 21.11 0.46
C TYR A 155 -11.54 20.88 1.85
N GLU A 156 -12.29 21.85 2.37
CA GLU A 156 -12.93 21.75 3.68
C GLU A 156 -13.99 20.64 3.73
N ALA A 157 -14.69 20.40 2.62
CA ALA A 157 -15.71 19.36 2.55
C ALA A 157 -15.14 17.93 2.49
N PHE A 158 -14.18 17.69 1.60
CA PHE A 158 -13.80 16.31 1.24
C PHE A 158 -12.39 15.91 1.65
N ILE A 159 -11.52 16.87 1.93
CA ILE A 159 -10.08 16.61 2.11
C ILE A 159 -9.67 16.85 3.55
N LYS A 160 -10.01 18.00 4.14
CA LYS A 160 -9.54 18.42 5.46
C LYS A 160 -9.88 17.39 6.53
N GLY A 161 -11.17 17.09 6.70
CA GLY A 161 -11.63 16.17 7.73
C GLY A 161 -11.16 14.74 7.53
N TYR A 162 -11.22 14.24 6.29
CA TYR A 162 -10.69 12.92 5.96
C TYR A 162 -9.19 12.81 6.26
N THR A 163 -8.40 13.83 5.89
CA THR A 163 -6.95 13.88 6.12
C THR A 163 -6.63 13.92 7.60
N ALA A 164 -7.35 14.74 8.38
CA ALA A 164 -7.18 14.83 9.82
C ALA A 164 -7.43 13.46 10.49
N LYS A 165 -8.44 12.71 10.06
CA LYS A 165 -8.68 11.34 10.56
C LYS A 165 -7.61 10.36 10.10
N GLN A 166 -7.24 10.39 8.84
CA GLN A 166 -6.27 9.46 8.24
C GLN A 166 -4.86 9.64 8.78
N TRP A 167 -4.46 10.86 9.13
CA TRP A 167 -3.08 11.18 9.52
C TRP A 167 -2.92 11.62 10.97
N GLN A 168 -4.00 12.04 11.66
CA GLN A 168 -3.99 12.72 12.97
C GLN A 168 -2.88 13.78 13.08
N THR A 169 -2.64 14.43 11.95
CA THR A 169 -1.66 15.49 11.77
C THR A 169 -2.36 16.59 10.98
N ASP A 170 -2.12 17.83 11.36
CA ASP A 170 -2.68 18.97 10.65
C ASP A 170 -2.19 18.95 9.18
N PRO A 171 -3.09 19.10 8.18
CA PRO A 171 -2.70 19.22 6.77
C PRO A 171 -1.59 20.23 6.46
N ARG A 172 -1.38 21.23 7.32
CA ARG A 172 -0.28 22.22 7.21
C ARG A 172 1.09 21.65 7.56
N GLU A 173 1.14 20.55 8.31
CA GLU A 173 2.37 19.84 8.71
C GLU A 173 2.67 18.63 7.82
N LEU A 174 1.76 18.31 6.89
CA LEU A 174 1.89 17.18 5.96
C LEU A 174 2.54 17.62 4.63
N PRO A 175 3.43 16.78 4.05
CA PRO A 175 4.00 17.03 2.74
C PRO A 175 2.95 17.16 1.62
N ALA A 176 3.14 18.13 0.72
CA ALA A 176 2.26 18.36 -0.43
C ALA A 176 2.10 17.13 -1.37
N GLN A 177 3.08 16.23 -1.40
CA GLN A 177 3.07 15.03 -2.23
C GLN A 177 1.99 14.01 -1.84
N ILE A 178 1.49 14.02 -0.60
CA ILE A 178 0.45 13.08 -0.15
C ILE A 178 -0.84 13.21 -0.98
N ILE A 179 -1.17 14.43 -1.41
CA ILE A 179 -2.37 14.68 -2.23
C ILE A 179 -2.10 14.72 -3.73
N ALA A 180 -0.83 14.76 -4.15
CA ALA A 180 -0.46 14.82 -5.57
C ALA A 180 -0.99 13.63 -6.40
N ARG A 181 -1.34 12.53 -5.73
CA ARG A 181 -1.93 11.33 -6.33
C ARG A 181 -3.44 11.41 -6.61
N LEU A 182 -4.18 12.33 -5.99
CA LEU A 182 -5.64 12.40 -6.16
C LEU A 182 -5.97 13.28 -7.38
N PRO A 183 -6.50 12.71 -8.48
CA PRO A 183 -6.76 13.50 -9.68
C PRO A 183 -8.02 14.35 -9.49
N VAL A 184 -7.92 15.67 -9.65
CA VAL A 184 -9.10 16.52 -9.83
C VAL A 184 -9.47 16.52 -11.29
N ARG A 185 -10.72 16.20 -11.59
CA ARG A 185 -11.18 16.04 -12.98
C ARG A 185 -12.25 17.06 -13.34
N TYR A 186 -12.04 17.74 -14.46
CA TYR A 186 -13.07 18.56 -15.09
C TYR A 186 -13.85 17.78 -16.15
N THR A 187 -14.04 16.47 -15.90
CA THR A 187 -14.83 15.54 -16.71
C THR A 187 -15.75 14.73 -15.78
N PHE A 188 -16.69 13.97 -16.34
CA PHE A 188 -17.54 13.05 -15.58
C PHE A 188 -16.90 11.68 -15.31
N GLU A 189 -15.63 11.48 -15.67
CA GLU A 189 -14.91 10.22 -15.41
C GLU A 189 -14.77 9.98 -13.90
N ASP A 190 -15.24 8.83 -13.44
CA ASP A 190 -15.44 8.50 -12.03
C ASP A 190 -14.57 7.33 -11.54
N GLY A 191 -13.79 6.67 -12.41
CA GLY A 191 -12.86 5.63 -11.99
C GLY A 191 -11.80 6.15 -11.03
N TYR A 192 -11.50 5.45 -9.94
CA TYR A 192 -10.60 5.98 -8.91
C TYR A 192 -9.15 6.12 -9.39
N PHE A 193 -8.69 5.20 -10.24
CA PHE A 193 -7.34 5.19 -10.83
C PHE A 193 -7.39 5.53 -12.31
N ASN A 194 -6.34 6.21 -12.80
CA ASN A 194 -6.13 6.49 -14.23
C ASN A 194 -5.29 5.42 -14.94
N ASP A 195 -4.84 4.40 -14.22
CA ASP A 195 -3.91 3.40 -14.75
C ASP A 195 -4.52 2.54 -15.86
N ARG A 196 -3.67 2.19 -16.84
CA ARG A 196 -4.06 1.41 -18.01
C ARG A 196 -4.60 0.02 -17.63
N PHE A 197 -3.91 -0.66 -16.72
CA PHE A 197 -4.27 -2.01 -16.26
C PHE A 197 -4.83 -1.94 -14.85
N GLN A 198 -6.02 -2.51 -14.66
CA GLN A 198 -6.74 -2.58 -13.39
C GLN A 198 -7.51 -3.89 -13.34
N GLY A 199 -7.67 -4.45 -12.15
CA GLY A 199 -8.47 -5.65 -11.92
C GLY A 199 -8.17 -6.26 -10.56
N GLN A 200 -9.04 -7.17 -10.12
CA GLN A 200 -8.75 -8.02 -8.96
C GLN A 200 -8.22 -9.38 -9.41
N PRO A 201 -7.37 -10.05 -8.62
CA PRO A 201 -6.95 -11.42 -8.93
C PRO A 201 -8.15 -12.36 -8.89
N VAL A 202 -8.35 -13.16 -9.96
CA VAL A 202 -9.52 -14.04 -10.09
C VAL A 202 -9.65 -15.00 -8.91
N ASP A 203 -8.53 -15.56 -8.45
CA ASP A 203 -8.46 -16.53 -7.35
C ASP A 203 -8.12 -15.87 -5.99
N GLY A 204 -8.13 -14.54 -5.93
CA GLY A 204 -7.70 -13.77 -4.77
C GLY A 204 -6.19 -13.57 -4.66
N TYR A 205 -5.79 -12.67 -3.78
CA TYR A 205 -4.38 -12.28 -3.65
C TYR A 205 -3.50 -13.39 -3.10
N THR A 206 -3.97 -14.15 -2.10
CA THR A 206 -3.17 -15.22 -1.48
C THR A 206 -2.74 -16.27 -2.51
N ALA A 207 -3.59 -16.61 -3.47
CA ALA A 207 -3.29 -17.56 -4.54
C ALA A 207 -2.12 -17.11 -5.46
N ILE A 208 -1.89 -15.79 -5.58
CA ILE A 208 -0.71 -15.26 -6.29
C ILE A 208 0.56 -15.70 -5.56
N PHE A 209 0.61 -15.45 -4.24
CA PHE A 209 1.79 -15.71 -3.43
C PHE A 209 2.08 -17.20 -3.33
N GLU A 210 1.05 -18.05 -3.24
CA GLU A 210 1.21 -19.50 -3.28
C GLU A 210 1.95 -19.93 -4.55
N LYS A 211 1.59 -19.39 -5.72
CA LYS A 211 2.25 -19.71 -7.00
C LYS A 211 3.65 -19.12 -7.10
N MET A 212 3.85 -17.87 -6.64
CA MET A 212 5.17 -17.23 -6.64
C MET A 212 6.20 -18.00 -5.78
N LEU A 213 5.75 -18.55 -4.65
CA LEU A 213 6.60 -19.21 -3.67
C LEU A 213 6.63 -20.75 -3.80
N ALA A 214 6.00 -21.32 -4.83
CA ALA A 214 5.90 -22.77 -5.04
C ALA A 214 7.14 -23.43 -5.65
N HIS A 215 8.18 -22.65 -6.00
CA HIS A 215 9.38 -23.19 -6.63
C HIS A 215 10.18 -24.08 -5.66
N GLU A 216 10.76 -25.19 -6.13
CA GLU A 216 11.46 -26.18 -5.29
C GLU A 216 12.69 -25.62 -4.55
N LEU A 217 13.27 -24.54 -5.09
CA LEU A 217 14.40 -23.82 -4.48
C LEU A 217 13.97 -22.75 -3.47
N ILE A 218 12.67 -22.57 -3.25
CA ILE A 218 12.12 -21.61 -2.27
C ILE A 218 11.56 -22.40 -1.10
N GLU A 219 12.14 -22.20 0.07
CA GLU A 219 11.57 -22.67 1.32
C GLU A 219 10.91 -21.50 2.06
N THR A 220 9.64 -21.64 2.42
CA THR A 220 8.89 -20.60 3.15
C THR A 220 8.62 -21.05 4.59
N ARG A 221 8.96 -20.21 5.58
CA ARG A 221 8.72 -20.45 7.01
C ARG A 221 7.95 -19.29 7.64
N LEU A 222 6.75 -19.58 8.08
CA LEU A 222 5.82 -18.63 8.71
C LEU A 222 5.89 -18.71 10.22
N GLY A 223 5.43 -17.66 10.92
CA GLY A 223 5.51 -17.56 12.38
C GLY A 223 6.94 -17.43 12.92
N VAL A 224 7.88 -16.95 12.10
CA VAL A 224 9.30 -16.82 12.45
C VAL A 224 9.69 -15.35 12.41
N ASP A 225 9.99 -14.78 13.57
CA ASP A 225 10.55 -13.44 13.64
C ASP A 225 12.04 -13.47 13.23
N PHE A 226 12.45 -12.53 12.38
CA PHE A 226 13.84 -12.39 11.97
C PHE A 226 14.78 -12.19 13.14
N PHE A 227 14.38 -11.42 14.15
CA PHE A 227 15.24 -11.10 15.28
C PHE A 227 15.50 -12.30 16.18
N ASP A 228 14.62 -13.31 16.19
CA ASP A 228 14.83 -14.57 16.90
C ASP A 228 15.92 -15.43 16.26
N ILE A 229 16.10 -15.32 14.93
CA ILE A 229 17.07 -16.12 14.17
C ILE A 229 18.31 -15.34 13.76
N LYS A 230 18.30 -14.00 13.82
CA LYS A 230 19.43 -13.12 13.42
C LYS A 230 20.76 -13.55 14.07
N PRO A 231 20.83 -13.93 15.37
CA PRO A 231 22.08 -14.40 15.98
C PRO A 231 22.59 -15.75 15.45
N LEU A 232 21.76 -16.51 14.72
CA LEU A 232 22.07 -17.84 14.20
C LEU A 232 22.54 -17.81 12.74
N LEU A 233 22.49 -16.65 12.07
CA LEU A 233 22.82 -16.55 10.65
C LEU A 233 24.30 -16.84 10.40
N PRO A 234 24.64 -17.63 9.37
CA PRO A 234 26.01 -17.76 8.91
C PRO A 234 26.59 -16.40 8.51
N LYS A 235 27.87 -16.18 8.84
CA LYS A 235 28.58 -14.97 8.42
C LYS A 235 28.65 -14.91 6.90
N GLY A 236 28.32 -13.76 6.30
CA GLY A 236 28.34 -13.58 4.85
C GLY A 236 27.08 -14.07 4.13
N LEU A 237 26.07 -14.58 4.84
CA LEU A 237 24.78 -14.92 4.21
C LEU A 237 24.05 -13.62 3.83
N PRO A 238 23.75 -13.38 2.55
CA PRO A 238 22.99 -12.22 2.14
C PRO A 238 21.57 -12.24 2.70
N VAL A 239 21.08 -11.08 3.13
CA VAL A 239 19.75 -10.88 3.68
C VAL A 239 19.04 -9.77 2.92
N VAL A 240 17.92 -10.09 2.30
CA VAL A 240 16.92 -9.09 1.89
C VAL A 240 15.99 -8.86 3.07
N TYR A 241 16.01 -7.65 3.63
CA TYR A 241 15.16 -7.29 4.75
C TYR A 241 14.08 -6.29 4.33
N THR A 242 12.81 -6.69 4.47
CA THR A 242 11.66 -5.85 4.08
C THR A 242 10.83 -5.35 5.27
N GLY A 243 11.29 -5.62 6.50
CA GLY A 243 10.70 -5.10 7.74
C GLY A 243 11.12 -3.66 8.05
N PRO A 244 10.69 -3.07 9.18
CA PRO A 244 11.02 -1.69 9.53
C PRO A 244 12.52 -1.49 9.75
N ILE A 245 13.09 -0.52 9.05
CA ILE A 245 14.53 -0.21 9.08
C ILE A 245 15.01 0.26 10.46
N ASP A 246 14.19 1.04 11.16
CA ASP A 246 14.47 1.51 12.51
C ASP A 246 14.58 0.36 13.51
N ARG A 247 13.64 -0.60 13.44
CA ARG A 247 13.68 -1.83 14.23
C ARG A 247 14.91 -2.70 13.93
N TYR A 248 15.36 -2.75 12.66
CA TYR A 248 16.56 -3.52 12.27
C TYR A 248 17.81 -3.06 13.05
N PHE A 249 17.94 -1.75 13.25
CA PHE A 249 19.01 -1.10 13.99
C PHE A 249 18.62 -0.76 15.44
N ASP A 250 17.66 -1.51 16.00
CA ASP A 250 17.22 -1.38 17.40
C ASP A 250 16.89 0.07 17.82
N TYR A 251 16.26 0.82 16.92
CA TYR A 251 15.84 2.20 17.14
C TYR A 251 16.97 3.18 17.47
N SER A 252 18.23 2.85 17.11
CA SER A 252 19.42 3.60 17.52
C SER A 252 19.47 5.06 17.06
N GLU A 253 18.81 5.39 15.94
CA GLU A 253 18.76 6.75 15.40
C GLU A 253 17.44 7.45 15.72
N GLY A 254 16.58 6.84 16.54
CA GLY A 254 15.23 7.29 16.85
C GLY A 254 14.15 6.54 16.06
N GLU A 255 12.92 6.61 16.54
CA GLU A 255 11.78 5.92 15.93
C GLU A 255 11.25 6.69 14.71
N LEU A 256 10.91 5.97 13.65
CA LEU A 256 10.24 6.55 12.47
C LEU A 256 8.73 6.60 12.70
N GLY A 257 8.10 7.70 12.32
CA GLY A 257 6.65 7.87 12.44
C GLY A 257 5.85 6.98 11.48
N TRP A 258 5.00 6.12 12.02
CA TRP A 258 4.08 5.29 11.22
C TRP A 258 2.63 5.52 11.61
N ARG A 259 1.75 5.43 10.62
CA ARG A 259 0.32 5.22 10.82
C ARG A 259 0.02 3.72 10.79
N THR A 260 -0.96 3.33 11.59
CA THR A 260 -1.60 2.02 11.52
C THR A 260 -3.10 2.18 11.31
N ILE A 261 -3.77 1.07 11.06
CA ILE A 261 -5.22 1.00 10.94
C ILE A 261 -5.76 -0.08 11.85
N ASP A 262 -6.91 0.19 12.47
CA ASP A 262 -7.74 -0.80 13.12
C ASP A 262 -8.94 -1.07 12.21
N VAL A 263 -9.27 -2.34 11.98
CA VAL A 263 -10.35 -2.78 11.10
C VAL A 263 -11.40 -3.48 11.94
N ASP A 264 -12.59 -2.89 12.04
CA ASP A 264 -13.74 -3.45 12.75
C ASP A 264 -14.66 -4.15 11.74
N LEU A 265 -14.78 -5.48 11.86
CA LEU A 265 -15.56 -6.33 10.97
C LEU A 265 -16.95 -6.57 11.54
N GLU A 266 -17.97 -6.32 10.74
CA GLU A 266 -19.38 -6.54 11.10
C GLU A 266 -20.10 -7.33 10.01
N VAL A 267 -20.78 -8.40 10.40
CA VAL A 267 -21.72 -9.11 9.52
C VAL A 267 -23.07 -8.39 9.58
N MET A 268 -23.52 -7.89 8.44
CA MET A 268 -24.79 -7.18 8.33
C MET A 268 -25.91 -8.13 7.89
N ASP A 269 -27.09 -7.99 8.49
CA ASP A 269 -28.31 -8.72 8.12
C ASP A 269 -28.99 -8.13 6.86
N THR A 270 -28.21 -7.95 5.79
CA THR A 270 -28.65 -7.53 4.46
C THR A 270 -27.69 -8.08 3.41
N PRO A 271 -28.14 -8.43 2.19
CA PRO A 271 -27.22 -8.84 1.13
C PRO A 271 -26.38 -7.66 0.60
N ASP A 272 -26.82 -6.43 0.78
CA ASP A 272 -26.06 -5.26 0.31
C ASP A 272 -26.23 -4.13 1.33
N HIS A 273 -25.12 -3.65 1.90
CA HIS A 273 -25.14 -2.62 2.92
C HIS A 273 -25.06 -1.21 2.30
N GLN A 274 -24.20 -1.01 1.30
CA GLN A 274 -23.89 0.33 0.78
C GLN A 274 -23.83 0.42 -0.75
N GLY A 275 -24.00 -0.68 -1.49
CA GLY A 275 -24.04 -0.69 -2.96
C GLY A 275 -22.71 -0.33 -3.65
N THR A 276 -21.60 -0.34 -2.90
CA THR A 276 -20.26 -0.01 -3.42
C THR A 276 -19.17 -0.65 -2.56
N ALA A 277 -18.01 -0.91 -3.15
CA ALA A 277 -16.88 -1.51 -2.44
C ALA A 277 -16.33 -0.61 -1.33
N ILE A 278 -16.26 0.70 -1.56
CA ILE A 278 -15.71 1.65 -0.59
C ILE A 278 -16.56 2.93 -0.54
N MET A 279 -17.06 3.23 0.66
CA MET A 279 -17.67 4.49 1.01
C MET A 279 -16.74 5.24 1.97
N ASN A 280 -16.20 6.37 1.55
CA ASN A 280 -15.40 7.25 2.40
C ASN A 280 -16.32 8.17 3.22
N TYR A 281 -15.86 8.60 4.39
CA TYR A 281 -16.60 9.52 5.26
C TYR A 281 -15.73 10.74 5.51
N ALA A 282 -16.07 11.88 4.90
CA ALA A 282 -15.23 13.07 4.97
C ALA A 282 -15.42 13.88 6.25
N ASP A 283 -16.60 13.78 6.89
CA ASP A 283 -16.93 14.50 8.11
C ASP A 283 -15.99 14.11 9.28
N GLU A 284 -15.45 15.13 9.96
CA GLU A 284 -14.56 14.98 11.12
C GLU A 284 -15.25 14.30 12.31
N THR A 285 -16.57 14.43 12.42
CA THR A 285 -17.38 13.85 13.50
C THR A 285 -17.58 12.34 13.36
N VAL A 286 -17.33 11.77 12.17
CA VAL A 286 -17.40 10.32 11.94
C VAL A 286 -16.05 9.70 12.29
N PRO A 287 -15.97 8.75 13.25
CA PRO A 287 -14.68 8.32 13.81
C PRO A 287 -13.83 7.47 12.85
N TYR A 288 -14.45 6.73 11.93
CA TYR A 288 -13.76 5.95 10.89
C TYR A 288 -13.55 6.78 9.61
N THR A 289 -12.56 6.39 8.81
CA THR A 289 -12.25 7.04 7.53
C THR A 289 -13.14 6.51 6.40
N ARG A 290 -13.43 5.22 6.40
CA ARG A 290 -14.23 4.54 5.36
C ARG A 290 -14.88 3.26 5.85
N VAL A 291 -15.94 2.88 5.13
CA VAL A 291 -16.57 1.55 5.21
C VAL A 291 -16.26 0.80 3.91
N VAL A 292 -15.77 -0.43 4.06
CA VAL A 292 -15.46 -1.34 2.97
C VAL A 292 -16.47 -2.48 2.98
N GLU A 293 -17.07 -2.77 1.84
CA GLU A 293 -17.98 -3.91 1.67
C GLU A 293 -17.40 -4.87 0.62
N PHE A 294 -16.84 -5.99 1.09
CA PHE A 294 -15.90 -6.79 0.30
C PHE A 294 -16.51 -7.47 -0.92
N ARG A 295 -17.80 -7.83 -0.88
CA ARG A 295 -18.50 -8.50 -1.98
C ARG A 295 -18.44 -7.72 -3.30
N HIS A 296 -18.35 -6.40 -3.21
CA HIS A 296 -18.33 -5.52 -4.38
C HIS A 296 -16.96 -5.45 -5.08
N PHE A 297 -15.90 -6.07 -4.54
CA PHE A 297 -14.61 -6.15 -5.24
C PHE A 297 -14.59 -7.18 -6.38
N ASN A 298 -15.43 -8.22 -6.29
CA ASN A 298 -15.49 -9.30 -7.28
C ASN A 298 -16.96 -9.53 -7.68
N PRO A 299 -17.62 -8.56 -8.34
CA PRO A 299 -19.05 -8.62 -8.65
C PRO A 299 -19.43 -9.78 -9.58
N GLU A 300 -18.47 -10.37 -10.29
CA GLU A 300 -18.67 -11.58 -11.10
C GLU A 300 -18.82 -12.86 -10.26
N ARG A 301 -18.42 -12.84 -8.98
CA ARG A 301 -18.60 -13.98 -8.08
C ARG A 301 -20.04 -14.01 -7.56
N GLN A 302 -20.69 -15.15 -7.71
CA GLN A 302 -22.02 -15.37 -7.15
C GLN A 302 -21.93 -15.62 -5.64
N HIS A 303 -22.51 -14.71 -4.85
CA HIS A 303 -22.64 -14.87 -3.41
C HIS A 303 -24.03 -15.44 -3.09
N LYS A 304 -24.06 -16.53 -2.32
CA LYS A 304 -25.30 -17.22 -1.91
C LYS A 304 -25.85 -16.72 -0.57
N SER A 305 -25.15 -15.81 0.09
CA SER A 305 -25.50 -15.29 1.41
C SER A 305 -26.46 -14.10 1.29
N ASP A 306 -27.53 -14.13 2.09
CA ASP A 306 -28.42 -12.98 2.34
C ASP A 306 -27.81 -11.96 3.31
N LYS A 307 -26.56 -12.18 3.72
CA LYS A 307 -25.76 -11.30 4.57
C LYS A 307 -24.55 -10.78 3.81
N THR A 308 -24.00 -9.66 4.28
CA THR A 308 -22.76 -9.06 3.78
C THR A 308 -21.81 -8.81 4.92
N LEU A 309 -20.51 -8.70 4.63
CA LEU A 309 -19.48 -8.36 5.60
C LEU A 309 -18.93 -6.98 5.27
N VAL A 310 -18.96 -6.09 6.25
CA VAL A 310 -18.39 -4.75 6.16
C VAL A 310 -17.22 -4.58 7.11
N ALA A 311 -16.28 -3.73 6.72
CA ALA A 311 -15.13 -3.31 7.52
C ALA A 311 -15.17 -1.79 7.73
N ARG A 312 -15.17 -1.34 8.98
CA ARG A 312 -14.92 0.06 9.33
C ARG A 312 -13.44 0.25 9.62
N GLU A 313 -12.81 1.19 8.92
CA GLU A 313 -11.38 1.47 9.07
C GLU A 313 -11.14 2.72 9.93
N TYR A 314 -10.37 2.55 11.00
CA TYR A 314 -9.93 3.62 11.88
C TYR A 314 -8.43 3.79 11.72
N SER A 315 -7.96 5.03 11.66
CA SER A 315 -6.53 5.31 11.49
C SER A 315 -5.96 5.96 12.75
N ARG A 316 -4.77 5.53 13.17
CA ARG A 316 -4.06 6.10 14.32
C ARG A 316 -2.53 6.04 14.16
N PHE A 317 -1.81 6.67 15.07
CA PHE A 317 -0.36 6.45 15.20
C PHE A 317 -0.08 5.00 15.59
N ALA A 318 0.95 4.41 14.96
CA ALA A 318 1.43 3.08 15.29
C ALA A 318 2.43 3.16 16.45
N GLY A 319 2.23 2.35 17.49
CA GLY A 319 3.25 2.01 18.47
C GLY A 319 4.12 0.84 18.01
N ARG A 320 5.11 0.47 18.83
CA ARG A 320 6.07 -0.60 18.49
C ARG A 320 5.45 -1.99 18.31
N THR A 321 4.31 -2.23 18.95
CA THR A 321 3.57 -3.51 18.86
C THR A 321 2.57 -3.53 17.72
N ASP A 322 2.32 -2.40 17.09
CA ASP A 322 1.36 -2.30 15.99
C ASP A 322 2.01 -2.68 14.66
N GLU A 323 1.17 -3.06 13.70
CA GLU A 323 1.59 -3.20 12.32
C GLU A 323 1.76 -1.81 11.68
N PRO A 324 2.94 -1.46 11.12
CA PRO A 324 3.13 -0.21 10.40
C PRO A 324 2.54 -0.27 8.98
N TYR A 325 1.66 0.70 8.66
CA TYR A 325 1.00 0.79 7.35
C TYR A 325 1.51 1.95 6.50
N TYR A 326 1.46 3.18 6.99
CA TYR A 326 1.81 4.36 6.19
C TYR A 326 2.95 5.13 6.85
N PRO A 327 4.08 5.38 6.15
CA PRO A 327 5.09 6.29 6.68
C PRO A 327 4.49 7.70 6.75
N ILE A 328 4.72 8.40 7.86
CA ILE A 328 4.23 9.79 8.02
C ILE A 328 5.09 10.76 7.22
N ASP A 329 6.37 10.44 7.07
CA ASP A 329 7.34 11.19 6.25
C ASP A 329 7.41 12.70 6.60
N THR A 330 7.40 13.01 7.90
CA THR A 330 7.67 14.37 8.36
C THR A 330 9.14 14.74 8.11
N ARG A 331 9.47 16.05 8.17
CA ARG A 331 10.87 16.50 8.09
C ARG A 331 11.77 15.86 9.16
N ARG A 332 11.22 15.58 10.35
CA ARG A 332 11.93 14.87 11.42
C ARG A 332 12.21 13.43 11.00
N ASP A 333 11.22 12.73 10.47
CA ASP A 333 11.38 11.34 10.02
C ASP A 333 12.42 11.24 8.91
N GLN A 334 12.43 12.17 7.95
CA GLN A 334 13.44 12.21 6.88
C GLN A 334 14.86 12.38 7.41
N ALA A 335 15.05 13.15 8.49
CA ALA A 335 16.36 13.27 9.14
C ALA A 335 16.77 11.97 9.85
N VAL A 336 15.84 11.29 10.52
CA VAL A 336 16.08 9.98 11.16
C VAL A 336 16.41 8.92 10.11
N TYR A 337 15.59 8.83 9.05
CA TYR A 337 15.76 7.85 7.98
C TYR A 337 17.11 7.99 7.27
N ARG A 338 17.59 9.23 7.03
CA ARG A 338 18.94 9.45 6.45
C ARG A 338 20.06 8.86 7.30
N ARG A 339 20.00 8.98 8.63
CA ARG A 339 20.99 8.35 9.51
C ARG A 339 20.92 6.82 9.44
N TYR A 340 19.73 6.25 9.30
CA TYR A 340 19.60 4.81 9.07
C TYR A 340 20.18 4.36 7.73
N LEU A 341 20.04 5.15 6.67
CA LEU A 341 20.68 4.86 5.38
C LEU A 341 22.20 4.85 5.49
N GLU A 342 22.79 5.80 6.22
CA GLU A 342 24.25 5.84 6.48
C GLU A 342 24.72 4.57 7.20
N ARG A 343 23.94 4.07 8.19
CA ARG A 343 24.25 2.81 8.88
C ARG A 343 24.13 1.60 7.95
N ALA A 344 23.07 1.53 7.16
CA ALA A 344 22.83 0.42 6.24
C ALA A 344 23.90 0.31 5.15
N ALA A 345 24.49 1.43 4.74
CA ALA A 345 25.61 1.44 3.80
C ALA A 345 26.87 0.73 4.33
N ALA A 346 27.01 0.54 5.65
CA ALA A 346 28.11 -0.21 6.25
C ALA A 346 27.89 -1.73 6.28
N GLU A 347 26.67 -2.22 6.03
CA GLU A 347 26.29 -3.63 6.13
C GLU A 347 26.37 -4.33 4.78
N LYS A 348 27.48 -5.01 4.44
CA LYS A 348 27.69 -5.60 3.10
C LYS A 348 26.65 -6.63 2.66
N ASP A 349 26.18 -7.43 3.63
CA ASP A 349 25.30 -8.57 3.39
C ASP A 349 23.81 -8.20 3.53
N LEU A 350 23.46 -6.91 3.62
CA LEU A 350 22.10 -6.44 3.85
C LEU A 350 21.56 -5.67 2.64
N HIS A 351 20.44 -6.14 2.10
CA HIS A 351 19.63 -5.40 1.15
C HIS A 351 18.32 -4.95 1.79
N LEU A 352 18.12 -3.64 1.94
CA LEU A 352 16.87 -3.08 2.45
C LEU A 352 15.89 -2.80 1.31
N GLY A 353 14.66 -3.27 1.45
CA GLY A 353 13.66 -3.17 0.40
C GLY A 353 12.22 -3.07 0.91
N GLY A 354 11.28 -2.90 -0.02
CA GLY A 354 9.86 -2.79 0.29
C GLY A 354 9.49 -1.53 1.08
N ARG A 355 8.20 -1.44 1.45
CA ARG A 355 7.61 -0.26 2.12
C ARG A 355 8.32 0.05 3.45
N LEU A 356 8.51 -0.97 4.29
CA LEU A 356 9.03 -0.78 5.64
C LEU A 356 10.55 -0.61 5.67
N GLY A 357 11.28 -1.39 4.85
CA GLY A 357 12.73 -1.32 4.78
C GLY A 357 13.24 -0.01 4.16
N THR A 358 12.41 0.65 3.34
CA THR A 358 12.77 1.92 2.69
C THR A 358 12.00 3.14 3.19
N TYR A 359 11.16 2.98 4.22
CA TYR A 359 10.30 4.03 4.77
C TYR A 359 9.55 4.84 3.68
N ARG A 360 9.03 4.15 2.67
CA ARG A 360 8.33 4.76 1.52
C ARG A 360 6.99 4.11 1.33
N TYR A 361 5.95 4.93 1.11
CA TYR A 361 4.66 4.41 0.70
C TYR A 361 4.77 3.83 -0.72
N LEU A 362 4.47 2.55 -0.88
CA LEU A 362 4.52 1.83 -2.14
C LEU A 362 3.18 1.13 -2.36
N ASP A 363 2.53 1.44 -3.49
CA ASP A 363 1.45 0.60 -3.99
C ASP A 363 2.00 -0.75 -4.46
N MET A 364 1.14 -1.76 -4.62
CA MET A 364 1.56 -3.14 -4.94
C MET A 364 2.44 -3.20 -6.20
N HIS A 365 2.04 -2.51 -7.28
CA HIS A 365 2.80 -2.49 -8.53
C HIS A 365 4.16 -1.79 -8.38
N GLN A 366 4.28 -0.80 -7.49
CA GLN A 366 5.54 -0.12 -7.19
C GLN A 366 6.46 -1.02 -6.37
N ALA A 367 5.91 -1.80 -5.42
CA ALA A 367 6.68 -2.78 -4.68
C ALA A 367 7.23 -3.90 -5.59
N ILE A 368 6.40 -4.40 -6.52
CA ILE A 368 6.83 -5.39 -7.52
C ILE A 368 7.90 -4.78 -8.44
N GLY A 369 7.66 -3.59 -9.01
CA GLY A 369 8.62 -2.92 -9.88
C GLY A 369 9.95 -2.62 -9.18
N ALA A 370 9.92 -2.19 -7.91
CA ALA A 370 11.12 -1.97 -7.12
C ALA A 370 11.88 -3.28 -6.83
N ALA A 371 11.18 -4.39 -6.63
CA ALA A 371 11.78 -5.71 -6.46
C ALA A 371 12.42 -6.22 -7.75
N LEU A 372 11.73 -6.13 -8.89
CA LEU A 372 12.29 -6.45 -10.21
C LEU A 372 13.55 -5.61 -10.48
N LYS A 373 13.49 -4.31 -10.17
CA LYS A 373 14.66 -3.44 -10.34
C LYS A 373 15.82 -3.82 -9.42
N ALA A 374 15.54 -4.15 -8.16
CA ALA A 374 16.57 -4.61 -7.24
C ALA A 374 17.19 -5.94 -7.69
N PHE A 375 16.37 -6.86 -8.22
CA PHE A 375 16.85 -8.10 -8.80
C PHE A 375 17.89 -7.84 -9.90
N GLU A 376 17.55 -7.04 -10.91
CA GLU A 376 18.43 -6.72 -12.04
C GLU A 376 19.71 -5.97 -11.64
N THR A 377 19.60 -5.07 -10.66
CA THR A 377 20.66 -4.09 -10.41
C THR A 377 21.52 -4.41 -9.19
N VAL A 378 21.07 -5.33 -8.34
CA VAL A 378 21.76 -5.72 -7.11
C VAL A 378 21.95 -7.23 -7.05
N LEU A 379 20.85 -7.99 -7.00
CA LEU A 379 20.91 -9.42 -6.65
C LEU A 379 21.53 -10.25 -7.78
N GLU A 380 21.11 -10.05 -9.03
CA GLU A 380 21.74 -10.73 -10.18
C GLU A 380 23.23 -10.35 -10.32
N PRO A 381 23.62 -9.06 -10.32
CA PRO A 381 25.03 -8.68 -10.32
C PRO A 381 25.83 -9.31 -9.17
N TYR A 382 25.29 -9.36 -7.96
CA TYR A 382 25.95 -10.02 -6.83
C TYR A 382 26.17 -11.52 -7.09
N PHE A 383 25.14 -12.26 -7.47
CA PHE A 383 25.24 -13.71 -7.70
C PHE A 383 26.03 -14.11 -8.96
N THR A 384 26.26 -13.14 -9.86
CA THR A 384 27.10 -13.30 -11.06
C THR A 384 28.52 -12.76 -10.88
N GLY A 385 28.88 -12.28 -9.68
CA GLY A 385 30.23 -11.77 -9.38
C GLY A 385 30.54 -10.39 -9.95
N ARG A 386 29.52 -9.63 -10.36
CA ARG A 386 29.64 -8.22 -10.81
C ARG A 386 29.52 -7.21 -9.67
N LEU A 387 29.04 -7.64 -8.49
CA LEU A 387 29.03 -6.86 -7.25
C LEU A 387 29.52 -7.72 -6.08
N ASP A 388 30.28 -7.10 -5.17
CA ASP A 388 30.79 -7.77 -3.96
C ASP A 388 29.85 -7.64 -2.74
N SER A 389 28.76 -6.90 -2.88
CA SER A 389 27.85 -6.53 -1.80
C SER A 389 26.40 -6.46 -2.32
N VAL A 390 25.45 -6.90 -1.48
CA VAL A 390 24.02 -6.70 -1.74
C VAL A 390 23.49 -5.39 -1.14
N SER A 391 24.28 -4.75 -0.28
CA SER A 391 24.02 -3.38 0.14
C SER A 391 24.40 -2.40 -0.96
N ARG A 392 23.45 -1.55 -1.32
CA ARG A 392 23.69 -0.33 -2.08
C ARG A 392 23.64 0.83 -1.11
N SER A 393 24.56 1.77 -1.28
CA SER A 393 24.30 3.17 -0.95
C SER A 393 23.10 3.62 -1.80
N LEU A 394 21.92 3.68 -1.20
CA LEU A 394 20.65 4.06 -1.82
C LEU A 394 20.65 5.51 -2.30
#